data_AF-A0A2V8MLV5-F1
#
_entry.id   AF-A0A2V8MLV5-F1
#
_cell.length_a   1.000
_cell.length_b   1.000
_cell.length_c   1.000
_cell.angle_alpha   90.00
_cell.angle_beta   90.00
_cell.angle_gamma   90.00
#
_symmetry.space_group_name_H-M   'P 1'
#
loop_
_entity.id
_entity.type
_entity.pdbx_description
1 polymer ?
#
loop_
_entity_poly.entity_id
_entity_poly.type
_entity_poly.pdbx_seq_one_letter_code
_entity_poly.pdbx_strand_id
1 'polypeptide(L)'
;MEVRLRIPDDIAAQLQPNGGNLERCALEALAIEGYRSEALSLGQVADMLGLSVDEADGFLKKRGIPLLSTIDDFDYDQQVLRELLA
;
A
#
# COMPACT_ATOMS: atom_id res chain seq x y z
N MET A 1 7.89 -15.96 -1.58
CA MET A 1 8.07 -16.09 -3.04
C MET A 1 9.26 -15.22 -3.45
N GLU A 2 10.12 -15.65 -4.36
CA GLU A 2 11.23 -14.85 -4.89
C GLU A 2 10.95 -14.48 -6.35
N VAL A 3 11.06 -13.20 -6.69
CA VAL A 3 10.90 -12.68 -8.06
C VAL A 3 12.15 -11.88 -8.43
N ARG A 4 12.76 -12.16 -9.58
CA ARG A 4 13.95 -11.47 -10.07
C ARG A 4 13.63 -10.67 -11.33
N LEU A 5 13.95 -9.37 -11.30
CA LEU A 5 13.75 -8.43 -12.40
C LEU A 5 15.11 -8.02 -12.96
N ARG A 6 15.21 -7.88 -14.28
CA ARG A 6 16.36 -7.23 -14.92
C ARG A 6 15.94 -5.85 -15.38
N ILE A 7 16.60 -4.83 -14.85
CA ILE A 7 16.41 -3.43 -15.21
C ILE A 7 17.70 -2.96 -15.90
N PRO A 8 17.63 -2.25 -17.03
CA PRO A 8 18.78 -1.62 -17.64
C PRO A 8 19.54 -0.70 -16.66
N ASP A 9 20.86 -0.71 -16.69
CA ASP A 9 21.71 -0.02 -15.69
C ASP A 9 21.47 1.49 -15.66
N ASP A 10 21.21 2.11 -16.82
CA ASP A 10 20.89 3.52 -16.98
C ASP A 10 19.57 3.91 -16.30
N ILE A 11 18.58 3.01 -16.32
CA ILE A 11 17.29 3.19 -15.64
C ILE A 11 17.46 2.91 -14.15
N ALA A 12 18.18 1.85 -13.78
CA ALA A 12 18.44 1.53 -12.37
C ALA A 12 19.17 2.67 -11.65
N ALA A 13 20.12 3.34 -12.32
CA ALA A 13 20.80 4.52 -11.79
C ALA A 13 19.87 5.73 -11.57
N GLN A 14 18.82 5.89 -12.39
CA GLN A 14 17.81 6.94 -12.22
C GLN A 14 16.82 6.63 -11.08
N LEU A 15 16.55 5.34 -10.85
CA LEU A 15 15.61 4.88 -9.83
C LEU A 15 16.26 4.75 -8.45
N GLN A 16 17.59 4.63 -8.36
CA GLN A 16 18.29 4.63 -7.09
C GLN A 16 18.11 5.99 -6.40
N PRO A 17 17.47 6.03 -5.22
CA PRO A 17 17.54 7.23 -4.40
C PRO A 17 19.00 7.46 -4.01
N ASN A 18 19.43 8.72 -3.83
CA ASN A 18 20.75 9.04 -3.31
C ASN A 18 21.01 8.29 -1.98
N GLY A 19 21.69 7.14 -2.03
CA GLY A 19 21.97 6.27 -0.88
C GLY A 19 20.86 5.31 -0.44
N GLY A 20 19.81 5.10 -1.25
CA GLY A 20 18.66 4.24 -0.90
C GLY A 20 18.75 2.79 -1.40
N ASN A 21 17.92 1.91 -0.83
CA ASN A 21 17.79 0.51 -1.25
C ASN A 21 16.72 0.37 -2.36
N LEU A 22 17.15 0.04 -3.59
CA LEU A 22 16.27 -0.13 -4.75
C LEU A 22 15.22 -1.23 -4.57
N GLU A 23 15.56 -2.32 -3.88
CA GLU A 23 14.62 -3.42 -3.60
C GLU A 23 13.45 -2.93 -2.76
N ARG A 24 13.75 -2.13 -1.73
CA ARG A 24 12.72 -1.53 -0.88
C ARG A 24 11.82 -0.60 -1.67
N CYS A 25 12.39 0.26 -2.52
CA CYS A 25 11.60 1.15 -3.38
C CYS A 25 10.71 0.37 -4.36
N ALA A 26 11.22 -0.71 -4.94
CA ALA A 26 10.44 -1.57 -5.83
C ALA A 26 9.28 -2.24 -5.09
N LEU A 27 9.53 -2.76 -3.88
CA LEU A 27 8.49 -3.39 -3.06
C LEU A 27 7.40 -2.39 -2.66
N GLU A 28 7.79 -1.19 -2.27
CA GLU A 28 6.89 -0.08 -1.95
C GLU A 28 6.02 0.33 -3.14
N ALA A 29 6.63 0.43 -4.33
CA ALA A 29 5.90 0.76 -5.55
C ALA A 29 4.88 -0.33 -5.94
N LEU A 30 5.22 -1.61 -5.76
CA LEU A 30 4.29 -2.72 -6.00
C LEU A 30 3.13 -2.73 -5.00
N ALA A 31 3.41 -2.47 -3.72
CA ALA A 31 2.36 -2.40 -2.69
C ALA A 31 1.37 -1.25 -2.98
N ILE A 32 1.90 -0.10 -3.40
CA ILE A 32 1.12 1.06 -3.85
C ILE A 32 0.20 0.70 -5.02
N GLU A 33 0.75 0.10 -6.07
CA GLU A 33 -0.05 -0.22 -7.26
C GLU A 33 -1.08 -1.32 -6.98
N GLY A 34 -0.68 -2.33 -6.19
CA GLY A 34 -1.59 -3.39 -5.75
C GLY A 34 -2.76 -2.83 -4.94
N TYR A 35 -2.50 -1.85 -4.05
CA TYR A 35 -3.58 -1.17 -3.34
C TYR A 35 -4.44 -0.34 -4.29
N ARG A 36 -3.83 0.51 -5.12
CA ARG A 36 -4.55 1.40 -6.05
C ARG A 36 -5.46 0.65 -7.04
N SER A 37 -5.05 -0.54 -7.44
CA SER A 37 -5.81 -1.42 -8.33
C SER A 37 -6.82 -2.32 -7.61
N GLU A 38 -7.01 -2.15 -6.30
CA GLU A 38 -7.85 -2.98 -5.43
C GLU A 38 -7.42 -4.47 -5.38
N ALA A 39 -6.26 -4.81 -5.94
CA ALA A 39 -5.71 -6.16 -5.92
C ALA A 39 -5.17 -6.56 -4.53
N LEU A 40 -4.78 -5.56 -3.73
CA LEU A 40 -4.34 -5.72 -2.35
C LEU A 40 -5.21 -4.88 -1.41
N SER A 41 -5.63 -5.49 -0.30
CA SER A 41 -6.23 -4.75 0.81
C SER A 41 -5.17 -3.99 1.62
N LEU A 42 -5.60 -3.06 2.47
CA LEU A 42 -4.69 -2.33 3.37
C LEU A 42 -3.90 -3.28 4.29
N GLY A 43 -4.54 -4.35 4.78
CA GLY A 43 -3.88 -5.36 5.60
C GLY A 43 -2.80 -6.13 4.82
N GLN A 44 -3.05 -6.45 3.56
CA GLN A 44 -2.06 -7.11 2.70
C GLN A 44 -0.88 -6.19 2.35
N VAL A 45 -1.12 -4.88 2.21
CA VAL A 45 -0.07 -3.87 2.07
C VAL A 45 0.80 -3.80 3.33
N ALA A 46 0.19 -3.78 4.51
CA ALA A 46 0.88 -3.82 5.80
C ALA A 46 1.77 -5.07 5.90
N ASP A 47 1.22 -6.26 5.65
CA ASP A 47 1.97 -7.52 5.65
C ASP A 47 3.14 -7.50 4.65
N MET A 48 2.90 -7.01 3.43
CA MET A 48 3.91 -6.94 2.37
C MET A 48 5.09 -6.02 2.72
N LEU A 49 4.82 -4.92 3.43
CA LEU A 49 5.85 -3.93 3.80
C LEU A 49 6.43 -4.14 5.21
N GLY A 50 5.91 -5.12 5.96
CA GLY A 50 6.30 -5.36 7.36
C GLY A 50 5.92 -4.19 8.27
N LEU A 51 4.77 -3.57 8.02
CA LEU A 51 4.23 -2.44 8.77
C LEU A 51 2.98 -2.87 9.54
N SER A 52 2.61 -2.12 10.58
CA SER A 52 1.24 -2.17 11.09
C SER A 52 0.25 -1.58 10.08
N VAL A 53 -1.04 -1.88 10.25
CA VAL A 53 -2.13 -1.34 9.41
C VAL A 53 -2.16 0.19 9.44
N ASP A 54 -1.98 0.79 10.63
CA ASP A 54 -1.94 2.25 10.80
C ASP A 54 -0.72 2.88 10.11
N GLU A 55 0.45 2.23 10.18
CA GLU A 55 1.65 2.68 9.48
C GLU A 55 1.52 2.55 7.97
N ALA A 56 0.86 1.49 7.48
CA ALA A 56 0.58 1.31 6.06
C ALA A 56 -0.40 2.38 5.54
N ASP A 57 -1.44 2.71 6.29
CA ASP A 57 -2.34 3.82 5.98
C ASP A 57 -1.59 5.16 5.91
N GLY A 58 -0.76 5.46 6.91
CA GLY A 58 0.09 6.64 6.92
C GLY A 58 1.09 6.67 5.75
N PHE A 59 1.62 5.50 5.37
CA PHE A 59 2.51 5.33 4.23
C PHE A 59 1.83 5.65 2.88
N LEU A 60 0.60 5.19 2.69
CA LEU A 60 -0.21 5.45 1.48
C LEU A 60 -0.62 6.93 1.41
N LYS A 61 -1.10 7.49 2.53
CA LYS A 61 -1.48 8.90 2.62
C LYS A 61 -0.33 9.86 2.30
N LYS A 62 0.88 9.58 2.79
CA LYS A 62 2.09 10.36 2.47
C LYS A 62 2.41 10.41 0.97
N ARG A 63 1.92 9.43 0.21
CA ARG A 63 2.09 9.33 -1.26
C ARG A 63 0.83 9.73 -2.03
N GLY A 64 -0.15 10.33 -1.36
CA GLY A 64 -1.37 10.85 -1.98
C GLY A 64 -2.38 9.79 -2.39
N ILE A 65 -2.30 8.59 -1.82
CA ILE A 65 -3.23 7.50 -2.11
C ILE A 65 -4.32 7.51 -1.03
N PRO A 66 -5.57 7.85 -1.39
CA PRO A 66 -6.67 7.84 -0.43
C PRO A 66 -7.02 6.41 -0.04
N LEU A 67 -7.63 6.27 1.14
CA LEU A 67 -8.27 5.01 1.52
C LEU A 67 -9.33 4.66 0.47
N LEU A 68 -9.30 3.42 0.01
CA LEU A 68 -10.37 2.80 -0.76
C LEU A 68 -11.51 2.50 0.19
N SER A 69 -12.22 3.55 0.59
CA SER A 69 -13.46 3.47 1.33
C SER A 69 -14.49 4.21 0.50
N THR A 70 -15.50 3.50 0.03
CA THR A 70 -16.65 4.16 -0.57
C THR A 70 -17.52 4.78 0.53
N ILE A 71 -18.36 5.75 0.15
CA ILE A 71 -19.34 6.30 1.09
C ILE A 71 -20.31 5.19 1.54
N ASP A 72 -20.62 4.25 0.64
CA ASP A 72 -21.49 3.12 0.92
C ASP A 72 -20.88 2.17 1.98
N ASP A 73 -19.56 1.94 1.95
CA ASP A 73 -18.86 1.17 2.99
C ASP A 73 -18.98 1.84 4.37
N PHE A 74 -18.88 3.17 4.40
CA PHE A 74 -18.98 3.93 5.64
C PHE A 74 -20.40 3.89 6.24
N ASP A 75 -21.44 4.00 5.40
CA ASP A 75 -22.83 3.90 5.82
C ASP A 75 -23.15 2.49 6.35
N TYR A 76 -22.61 1.46 5.70
CA TYR A 76 -22.72 0.08 6.15
C TYR A 76 -22.06 -0.12 7.53
N ASP A 77 -20.83 0.35 7.70
CA ASP A 77 -20.11 0.26 8.97
C ASP A 77 -20.85 0.99 10.11
N GLN A 78 -21.43 2.16 9.82
CA GLN A 78 -22.27 2.87 10.79
C GLN A 78 -23.50 2.05 11.20
N GLN A 79 -24.14 1.39 10.25
CA GLN A 79 -25.32 0.59 10.52
C GLN A 79 -24.99 -0.63 11.38
N VAL A 80 -23.93 -1.36 11.03
CA VAL A 80 -23.43 -2.50 11.82
C VAL A 80 -23.08 -2.05 13.25
N LEU A 81 -22.41 -0.90 13.41
CA LEU A 81 -22.04 -0.38 14.72
C LEU A 81 -23.27 -0.03 15.57
N ARG A 82 -24.34 0.51 14.97
CA ARG A 82 -25.60 0.78 15.67
C ARG A 82 -26.29 -0.50 16.15
N GLU A 83 -26.25 -1.55 15.34
CA GLU A 83 -26.85 -2.85 15.70
C GLU A 83 -26.09 -3.54 16.84
N LEU A 84 -24.75 -3.42 16.87
CA LEU A 84 -23.92 -4.00 17.93
C LEU A 84 -23.99 -3.26 19.27
N LEU A 85 -24.38 -1.98 19.25
CA LEU A 85 -24.49 -1.12 20.44
C LEU A 85 -25.92 -0.97 20.97
N ALA A 86 -26.90 -1.62 20.34
CA ALA A 86 -28.31 -1.67 20.76
C ALA A 86 -28.57 -2.81 21.76
#